data_AF-A0A433WQP9-F1
#
_entry.id   AF-A0A433WQP9-F1
#
_cell.length_a   1.000
_cell.length_b   1.000
_cell.length_c   1.000
_cell.angle_alpha   90.00
_cell.angle_beta   90.00
_cell.angle_gamma   90.00
#
_symmetry.space_group_name_H-M   'P 1'
#
loop_
_entity.id
_entity.type
_entity.pdbx_description
1 polymer ?
#
loop_
_entity_poly.entity_id
_entity_poly.type
_entity_poly.pdbx_seq_one_letter_code
_entity_poly.pdbx_strand_id
1 'polypeptide(L)'
;MRSPPPMTSRKTAFILANADHGTMIVNRLDFNRNESASLSYGVGYSLLEEGCYDPNDVRCLKSILSVLRQLRGDGIMALDVGANIGVHTLEWARHMTGWGSVLAV
;
A
#
# COMPACT_ATOMS: atom_id res chain seq x y z
N MET A 1 7.20 -5.48 -48.35
CA MET A 1 7.80 -5.89 -47.07
C MET A 1 7.51 -4.79 -46.05
N ARG A 2 6.73 -5.06 -44.99
CA ARG A 2 6.57 -4.10 -43.88
C ARG A 2 7.76 -4.26 -42.94
N SER A 3 8.39 -3.14 -42.58
CA SER A 3 9.42 -3.08 -41.55
C SER A 3 8.85 -3.57 -40.21
N PRO A 4 9.63 -4.32 -39.40
CA PRO A 4 9.19 -4.72 -38.07
C PRO A 4 8.98 -3.47 -37.20
N PRO A 5 7.95 -3.46 -36.32
CA PRO A 5 7.73 -2.35 -35.41
C PRO A 5 8.99 -2.12 -34.54
N PRO A 6 9.32 -0.87 -34.20
CA PRO A 6 10.46 -0.57 -33.35
C PRO A 6 10.30 -1.31 -32.01
N MET A 7 11.32 -2.06 -31.60
CA MET A 7 11.34 -2.69 -30.29
C MET A 7 11.43 -1.60 -29.22
N THR A 8 10.27 -1.17 -28.71
CA THR A 8 10.23 -0.31 -27.54
C THR A 8 10.76 -1.13 -26.36
N SER A 9 11.89 -0.70 -25.79
CA SER A 9 12.45 -1.34 -24.61
C SER A 9 11.41 -1.30 -23.49
N ARG A 10 10.95 -2.48 -23.07
CA ARG A 10 9.95 -2.59 -22.00
C ARG A 10 10.59 -2.12 -20.71
N LYS A 11 10.04 -1.05 -20.13
CA LYS A 11 10.45 -0.57 -18.81
C LYS A 11 10.24 -1.67 -17.76
N THR A 12 11.22 -1.84 -16.87
CA THR A 12 11.04 -2.63 -15.65
C THR A 12 9.85 -2.08 -14.86
N ALA A 13 8.89 -2.95 -14.51
CA ALA A 13 7.66 -2.54 -13.83
C ALA A 13 7.84 -2.51 -12.30
N PHE A 14 8.30 -3.62 -11.73
CA PHE A 14 8.49 -3.74 -10.28
C PHE A 14 9.90 -3.33 -9.86
N ILE A 15 9.98 -2.53 -8.81
CA ILE A 15 11.23 -2.09 -8.19
C ILE A 15 11.16 -2.30 -6.68
N LEU A 16 12.32 -2.40 -6.05
CA LEU A 16 12.43 -2.34 -4.60
C LEU A 16 12.41 -0.86 -4.18
N ALA A 17 11.46 -0.49 -3.32
CA ALA A 17 11.35 0.84 -2.77
C ALA A 17 11.47 0.78 -1.24
N ASN A 18 12.19 1.73 -0.67
CA ASN A 18 12.20 1.94 0.78
C ASN A 18 11.07 2.93 1.11
N ALA A 19 10.03 2.46 1.79
CA ALA A 19 8.88 3.25 2.21
C ALA A 19 8.75 3.24 3.73
N ASP A 20 7.91 4.13 4.29
CA ASP A 20 7.66 4.21 5.74
C ASP A 20 7.04 2.92 6.32
N HIS A 21 6.39 2.13 5.45
CA HIS A 21 5.81 0.82 5.78
C HIS A 21 6.83 -0.32 5.74
N GLY A 22 8.07 -0.05 5.35
CA GLY A 22 9.16 -1.00 5.17
C GLY A 22 9.66 -1.07 3.72
N THR A 23 10.57 -1.99 3.45
CA THR A 23 11.01 -2.27 2.08
C THR A 23 9.92 -3.02 1.32
N MET A 24 9.49 -2.50 0.18
CA MET A 24 8.36 -3.01 -0.61
C MET A 24 8.76 -3.25 -2.07
N ILE A 25 8.14 -4.25 -2.69
CA ILE A 25 8.19 -4.43 -4.15
C ILE A 25 7.01 -3.64 -4.74
N VAL A 26 7.32 -2.54 -5.44
CA VAL A 26 6.31 -1.59 -5.92
C VAL A 26 6.27 -1.58 -7.44
N ASN A 27 5.08 -1.64 -8.02
CA ASN A 27 4.89 -1.42 -9.45
C ASN A 27 4.98 0.08 -9.76
N ARG A 28 6.05 0.54 -10.42
CA ARG A 28 6.22 1.95 -10.79
C ARG A 28 5.28 2.43 -11.90
N LEU A 29 4.48 1.52 -12.44
CA LEU A 29 3.42 1.81 -13.41
C LEU A 29 2.04 1.80 -12.73
N ASP A 30 1.95 1.63 -11.41
CA ASP A 30 0.71 1.76 -10.63
C ASP A 30 0.39 3.23 -10.37
N PHE A 31 -0.01 3.91 -11.44
CA PHE A 31 -0.54 5.26 -11.39
C PHE A 31 -1.60 5.45 -12.48
N ASN A 32 -2.60 6.26 -12.18
CA ASN A 32 -3.51 6.83 -13.18
C ASN A 32 -3.43 8.35 -13.11
N ARG A 33 -3.69 9.01 -14.23
CA ARG A 33 -3.64 10.46 -14.35
C ARG A 33 -5.02 10.99 -14.70
N ASN A 34 -5.50 11.93 -13.93
CA ASN A 34 -6.64 12.73 -14.32
C ASN A 34 -6.15 13.85 -15.25
N GLU A 35 -6.38 13.70 -16.57
CA GLU A 35 -5.93 14.65 -17.60
C GLU A 35 -6.44 16.07 -17.35
N SER A 36 -7.58 16.23 -16.68
CA SER A 36 -8.19 17.55 -16.42
C SER A 36 -7.64 18.24 -15.16
N ALA A 37 -7.02 17.51 -14.24
CA ALA A 37 -6.71 18.03 -12.89
C ALA A 37 -5.21 18.02 -12.53
N SER A 38 -4.31 17.62 -13.44
CA SER A 38 -2.88 17.38 -13.16
C SER A 38 -2.61 16.45 -11.97
N LEU A 39 -3.64 15.73 -11.51
CA LEU A 39 -3.59 14.87 -10.35
C LEU A 39 -3.26 13.45 -10.80
N SER A 40 -2.24 12.86 -10.19
CA SER A 40 -1.91 11.44 -10.33
C SER A 40 -2.26 10.70 -9.05
N TYR A 41 -2.78 9.48 -9.17
CA TYR A 41 -3.17 8.66 -8.03
C TYR A 41 -2.84 7.18 -8.28
N GLY A 42 -2.70 6.42 -7.20
CA GLY A 42 -2.30 5.01 -7.22
C GLY A 42 -1.48 4.71 -5.96
N VAL A 43 -1.56 3.49 -5.44
CA VAL A 43 -0.82 3.15 -4.21
C VAL A 43 0.68 3.16 -4.50
N GLY A 44 1.09 2.58 -5.62
CA GLY A 44 2.48 2.62 -6.07
C GLY A 44 2.96 4.03 -6.38
N TYR A 45 2.11 4.89 -6.96
CA TYR A 45 2.41 6.32 -7.12
C TYR A 45 2.71 6.99 -5.78
N SER A 46 1.80 6.88 -4.81
CA SER A 46 1.97 7.50 -3.48
C SER A 46 3.25 7.00 -2.79
N LEU A 47 3.53 5.70 -2.84
CA LEU A 47 4.75 5.16 -2.22
C LEU A 47 6.05 5.62 -2.87
N LEU A 48 6.05 5.85 -4.19
CA LEU A 48 7.25 6.25 -4.92
C LEU A 48 7.50 7.76 -4.88
N GLU A 49 6.44 8.57 -4.82
CA GLU A 49 6.55 10.04 -4.78
C GLU A 49 6.63 10.56 -3.32
N GLU A 50 5.85 9.99 -2.41
CA GLU A 50 5.71 10.48 -1.02
C GLU A 50 6.33 9.54 0.02
N GLY A 51 6.79 8.35 -0.37
CA GLY A 51 7.37 7.36 0.56
C GLY A 51 6.35 6.66 1.47
N CYS A 52 5.07 7.01 1.40
CA CYS A 52 4.00 6.46 2.22
C CYS A 52 2.65 6.52 1.49
N TYR A 53 1.67 5.76 1.98
CA TYR A 53 0.27 5.87 1.56
C TYR A 53 -0.54 6.51 2.70
N ASP A 54 -1.33 7.53 2.36
CA ASP A 54 -2.15 8.38 3.25
C ASP A 54 -1.89 8.16 4.77
N PRO A 55 -0.95 8.92 5.37
CA PRO A 55 -0.61 8.78 6.78
C PRO A 55 -1.79 9.03 7.73
N ASN A 56 -2.78 9.82 7.32
CA ASN A 56 -3.94 10.12 8.17
C ASN A 56 -4.91 8.93 8.18
N ASP A 57 -5.14 8.30 7.03
CA ASP A 57 -5.94 7.09 6.92
C ASP A 57 -5.32 5.92 7.72
N VAL A 58 -4.02 5.68 7.54
CA VAL A 58 -3.27 4.68 8.33
C VAL A 58 -3.40 4.92 9.83
N ARG A 59 -3.25 6.18 10.28
CA ARG A 59 -3.36 6.55 11.69
C ARG A 59 -4.78 6.36 12.23
N CYS A 60 -5.79 6.73 11.45
CA CYS A 60 -7.20 6.57 11.81
C CYS A 60 -7.52 5.09 12.08
N LEU A 61 -7.18 4.20 11.16
CA LEU A 61 -7.47 2.76 11.26
C LEU A 61 -6.74 2.10 12.43
N LYS A 62 -5.47 2.47 12.69
CA LYS A 62 -4.73 2.02 13.89
C LYS A 62 -5.38 2.49 15.19
N SER A 63 -5.95 3.70 15.20
CA SER A 63 -6.65 4.25 16.36
C SER A 63 -7.93 3.46 16.65
N ILE A 64 -8.67 3.08 15.61
CA ILE A 64 -9.85 2.19 15.73
C ILE A 64 -9.43 0.84 16.33
N LEU A 65 -8.34 0.23 15.86
CA LEU A 65 -7.83 -1.03 16.40
C LEU A 65 -7.44 -0.90 17.90
N SER A 66 -6.83 0.21 18.29
CA SER A 66 -6.52 0.50 19.70
C SER A 66 -7.78 0.61 20.56
N VAL A 67 -8.82 1.28 20.07
CA VAL A 67 -10.11 1.39 20.77
C VAL A 67 -10.76 0.02 20.88
N LEU A 68 -10.76 -0.78 19.80
CA LEU A 68 -11.28 -2.14 19.85
C LEU A 68 -10.55 -2.99 20.90
N ARG A 69 -9.23 -2.86 21.01
CA ARG A 69 -8.43 -3.53 22.05
C ARG A 69 -8.85 -3.12 23.45
N GLN A 70 -9.09 -1.82 23.69
CA GLN A 70 -9.57 -1.35 24.99
C GLN A 70 -10.94 -1.93 25.35
N LEU A 71 -11.83 -2.10 24.36
CA LEU A 71 -13.19 -2.58 24.58
C LEU A 71 -13.30 -4.10 24.68
N ARG A 72 -12.43 -4.84 24.00
CA ARG A 72 -12.57 -6.31 23.82
C ARG A 72 -11.37 -7.12 24.34
N GLY A 73 -10.28 -6.45 24.73
CA GLY A 73 -9.03 -7.09 25.11
C GLY A 73 -8.19 -7.53 23.91
N ASP A 74 -7.18 -8.35 24.21
CA ASP A 74 -6.27 -8.94 23.22
C ASP A 74 -6.98 -10.07 22.43
N GLY A 75 -6.40 -10.49 21.31
CA GLY A 75 -6.92 -11.53 20.42
C GLY A 75 -7.80 -11.03 19.28
N ILE A 76 -7.83 -9.72 19.03
CA ILE A 76 -8.56 -9.14 17.90
C ILE A 76 -7.94 -9.58 16.58
N MET A 77 -8.80 -9.99 15.64
CA MET A 77 -8.42 -10.24 14.25
C MET A 77 -8.93 -9.10 13.36
N ALA A 78 -8.02 -8.37 12.72
CA ALA A 78 -8.34 -7.42 11.67
C ALA A 78 -8.37 -8.15 10.31
N LEU A 79 -9.38 -7.87 9.49
CA LEU A 79 -9.52 -8.42 8.14
C LEU A 79 -9.26 -7.30 7.11
N ASP A 80 -8.16 -7.41 6.37
CA ASP A 80 -7.81 -6.53 5.26
C ASP A 80 -8.30 -7.17 3.94
N VAL A 81 -9.54 -6.86 3.55
CA VAL A 81 -10.21 -7.46 2.37
C VAL A 81 -9.73 -6.88 1.03
N GLY A 82 -8.95 -5.80 1.06
CA GLY A 82 -8.46 -5.11 -0.12
C GLY A 82 -6.94 -4.94 -0.04
N ALA A 83 -6.26 -5.98 0.44
CA ALA A 83 -4.84 -5.95 0.73
C ALA A 83 -4.03 -5.89 -0.57
N ASN A 84 -3.93 -4.69 -1.17
CA ASN A 84 -3.29 -4.46 -2.47
C ASN A 84 -1.81 -4.88 -2.45
N ILE A 85 -0.92 -3.99 -2.01
CA ILE A 85 0.50 -4.32 -1.76
C ILE A 85 0.80 -4.36 -0.26
N GLY A 86 -0.24 -4.47 0.56
CA GLY A 86 -0.13 -4.74 1.99
C GLY A 86 0.23 -3.53 2.88
N VAL A 87 0.00 -2.29 2.43
CA VAL A 87 0.21 -1.08 3.25
C VAL A 87 -0.49 -1.20 4.61
N HIS A 88 -1.81 -1.37 4.61
CA HIS A 88 -2.59 -1.46 5.84
C HIS A 88 -2.29 -2.74 6.60
N THR A 89 -2.21 -3.88 5.90
CA THR A 89 -1.80 -5.16 6.48
C THR A 89 -0.52 -5.04 7.32
N LEU A 90 0.55 -4.44 6.78
CA LEU A 90 1.83 -4.29 7.47
C LEU A 90 1.73 -3.34 8.66
N GLU A 91 1.08 -2.19 8.48
CA GLU A 91 0.88 -1.21 9.54
C GLU A 91 0.07 -1.77 10.70
N TRP A 92 -0.97 -2.53 10.40
CA TRP A 92 -1.80 -3.21 11.39
C TRP A 92 -1.02 -4.33 12.07
N ALA A 93 -0.31 -5.18 11.33
CA ALA A 93 0.46 -6.28 11.92
C ALA A 93 1.54 -5.75 12.89
N ARG A 94 2.24 -4.68 12.50
CA ARG A 94 3.21 -4.00 13.37
C ARG A 94 2.54 -3.38 14.60
N HIS A 95 1.39 -2.73 14.43
CA HIS A 95 0.63 -2.14 15.53
C HIS A 95 0.07 -3.21 16.49
N MET A 96 -0.35 -4.35 15.95
CA MET A 96 -1.01 -5.47 16.62
C MET A 96 -0.06 -6.51 17.21
N THR A 97 1.25 -6.28 17.10
CA THR A 97 2.28 -7.23 17.53
C THR A 97 2.11 -7.58 19.01
N GLY A 98 1.95 -8.88 19.27
CA GLY A 98 1.81 -9.43 20.62
C GLY A 98 0.40 -9.35 21.22
N TRP A 99 -0.57 -8.76 20.54
CA TRP A 99 -1.94 -8.63 21.09
C TRP A 99 -3.07 -8.88 20.09
N GLY A 100 -2.78 -9.03 18.80
CA GLY A 100 -3.78 -9.37 17.80
C GLY A 100 -3.16 -9.94 16.53
N SER A 101 -3.99 -10.14 15.51
CA SER A 101 -3.59 -10.70 14.22
C SER A 101 -4.26 -9.98 13.06
N VAL A 102 -3.67 -10.07 11.88
CA VAL A 102 -4.25 -9.55 10.63
C VAL A 102 -4.41 -10.70 9.64
N LEU A 103 -5.59 -10.81 9.03
CA LEU A 103 -5.83 -11.65 7.87
C LEU A 103 -5.98 -10.74 6.65
N ALA A 104 -5.14 -10.95 5.64
CA ALA A 104 -5.15 -10.21 4.38
C ALA A 104 -5.65 -11.12 3.25
N VAL A 105 -6.51 -10.58 2.39
CA VAL A 105 -7.12 -11.30 1.24
C VAL A 105 -6.82 -10.55 -0.05
#